data_AF-V6TAB5-F1
#
_entry.id   AF-V6TAB5-F1
#
_cell.length_a   1.000
_cell.length_b   1.000
_cell.length_c   1.000
_cell.angle_alpha   90.00
_cell.angle_beta   90.00
_cell.angle_gamma   90.00
#
_symmetry.space_group_name_H-M   'P 1'
#
loop_
_entity.id
_entity.type
_entity.pdbx_description
1 polymer ?
#
loop_
_entity_poly.entity_id
_entity_poly.type
_entity_poly.pdbx_seq_one_letter_code
_entity_poly.pdbx_strand_id
1 'polypeptide(L)'
;GKCTQCAQKSFMYKGGCYKDSQAPGNTMCETATDGVCTRAKDGYFVPPGADASHQSVIPCGDEEVVTLGNSKQYKGIPNCLTCTAPANGDGAETAPKTPTCDTCKEGFFGPSEASPCQQCTDENCATCGAAGEAKCSKCKAADASGAKLYLKKGEGGTGTCVTEAACVQVDGYYIEGEECKKCSAPCVACTGQATHCTKCDPAGETPYLKDNNCVNEASCISGNTHYADAATKECKLCADGGLRDCTTCEVSGGTLACKACPSGDKNKFGLGKKSCVQNCPANSAADSGNICACNEGFEPNNDWSACRPKSNCRTPNCQACDNEGRENEVCTACLEGKYLTPTNQCVSDCTAIKGYYGNDTDRKCKKCNDACVECKGADANQCTACPAGKMLKYTEDVPDNGGTCVDQCSVSSTSEGCEICGAKIGGTDYCSKCKGADQVSINGVCSRNSQREAACSSLQEGICKTCGAGYFLFNGGCYKTDQQPGKQVCAQANGGKCQTCASGLAADNGDCSKSTCHSTCATCTEANQPDKCSACPPGRYLDATNVCKLCTETSSSIQGVANCASCAPPSNNQGPVLCYLMNGDSAGGSTNKSGLSTGAIAGISVAVIVVVGGLVGFLCWWFICRGKA
;
A
#
# COMPACT_ATOMS: atom_id res chain seq x y z
N GLY A 1 -20.93 68.83 6.40
CA GLY A 1 -22.06 69.50 5.74
C GLY A 1 -22.47 68.70 4.52
N LYS A 2 -23.75 68.64 4.18
CA LYS A 2 -24.20 68.04 2.90
C LYS A 2 -24.02 69.08 1.80
N CYS A 3 -23.49 68.69 0.64
CA CYS A 3 -23.44 69.58 -0.50
C CYS A 3 -24.85 69.73 -1.08
N THR A 4 -25.28 70.97 -1.36
CA THR A 4 -26.60 71.23 -1.95
C THR A 4 -26.56 71.34 -3.46
N GLN A 5 -25.39 71.60 -4.06
CA GLN A 5 -25.22 71.71 -5.50
C GLN A 5 -23.76 71.52 -5.93
N CYS A 6 -23.53 70.75 -6.98
CA CYS A 6 -22.22 70.57 -7.62
C CYS A 6 -22.05 71.50 -8.82
N ALA A 7 -20.81 71.69 -9.27
CA ALA A 7 -20.47 72.54 -10.42
C ALA A 7 -19.25 71.99 -11.17
N GLN A 8 -18.93 72.59 -12.33
CA GLN A 8 -17.76 72.24 -13.13
C GLN A 8 -17.75 70.75 -13.51
N LYS A 9 -16.55 70.14 -13.66
CA LYS A 9 -16.35 68.71 -13.93
C LYS A 9 -16.51 67.83 -12.68
N SER A 10 -17.54 68.10 -11.89
CA SER A 10 -17.93 67.26 -10.75
C SER A 10 -19.40 66.88 -10.85
N PHE A 11 -19.82 65.87 -10.10
CA PHE A 11 -21.20 65.40 -10.07
C PHE A 11 -21.64 65.04 -8.66
N MET A 12 -22.95 65.10 -8.42
CA MET A 12 -23.54 64.81 -7.11
C MET A 12 -23.75 63.30 -6.93
N TYR A 13 -23.31 62.75 -5.81
CA TYR A 13 -23.54 61.36 -5.42
C TYR A 13 -23.64 61.25 -3.90
N LYS A 14 -24.71 60.63 -3.38
CA LYS A 14 -25.00 60.46 -1.93
C LYS A 14 -24.66 61.71 -1.05
N GLY A 15 -24.95 62.91 -1.56
CA GLY A 15 -24.77 64.19 -0.85
C GLY A 15 -23.38 64.84 -0.91
N GLY A 16 -22.47 64.31 -1.75
CA GLY A 16 -21.13 64.89 -2.01
C GLY A 16 -20.89 65.15 -3.51
N CYS A 17 -19.91 66.02 -3.82
CA CYS A 17 -19.46 66.28 -5.19
C CYS A 17 -18.17 65.54 -5.50
N TYR A 18 -18.17 64.75 -6.58
CA TYR A 18 -17.03 63.93 -7.00
C TYR A 18 -16.56 64.37 -8.39
N LYS A 19 -15.24 64.49 -8.57
CA LYS A 19 -14.66 64.84 -9.88
C LYS A 19 -14.58 63.61 -10.78
N ASP A 20 -14.91 63.76 -12.06
CA ASP A 20 -14.77 62.69 -13.07
C ASP A 20 -13.30 62.28 -13.34
N SER A 21 -12.35 63.10 -12.92
CA SER A 21 -10.90 62.90 -13.10
C SER A 21 -10.20 62.26 -11.89
N GLN A 22 -10.89 62.04 -10.77
CA GLN A 22 -10.28 61.56 -9.53
C GLN A 22 -11.11 60.48 -8.86
N ALA A 23 -10.45 59.52 -8.22
CA ALA A 23 -11.13 58.51 -7.41
C ALA A 23 -11.77 59.16 -6.16
N PRO A 24 -12.97 58.72 -5.75
CA PRO A 24 -13.76 57.64 -6.33
C PRO A 24 -14.62 58.05 -7.55
N GLY A 25 -14.72 59.36 -7.89
CA GLY A 25 -15.60 59.86 -8.94
C GLY A 25 -15.38 59.26 -10.33
N ASN A 26 -14.12 59.07 -10.73
CA ASN A 26 -13.75 58.45 -12.01
C ASN A 26 -14.14 56.95 -12.14
N THR A 27 -14.56 56.31 -11.04
CA THR A 27 -15.08 54.92 -11.05
C THR A 27 -16.58 54.85 -11.29
N MET A 28 -17.30 55.98 -11.14
CA MET A 28 -18.76 56.05 -11.26
C MET A 28 -19.21 56.84 -12.50
N CYS A 29 -18.42 57.86 -12.88
CA CYS A 29 -18.75 58.75 -13.98
C CYS A 29 -17.55 58.91 -14.93
N GLU A 30 -17.78 58.71 -16.23
CA GLU A 30 -16.77 58.94 -17.27
C GLU A 30 -16.63 60.40 -17.66
N THR A 31 -17.73 61.15 -17.63
CA THR A 31 -17.76 62.54 -18.07
C THR A 31 -18.78 63.30 -17.24
N ALA A 32 -18.32 64.35 -16.55
CA ALA A 32 -19.17 65.25 -15.80
C ALA A 32 -19.11 66.68 -16.36
N THR A 33 -20.27 67.31 -16.47
CA THR A 33 -20.42 68.68 -16.97
C THR A 33 -21.40 69.43 -16.07
N ASP A 34 -21.05 70.65 -15.67
CA ASP A 34 -21.88 71.56 -14.89
C ASP A 34 -22.53 70.95 -13.63
N GLY A 35 -21.79 70.12 -12.91
CA GLY A 35 -22.30 69.49 -11.68
C GLY A 35 -23.06 68.18 -11.90
N VAL A 36 -23.15 67.68 -13.13
CA VAL A 36 -23.93 66.49 -13.51
C VAL A 36 -23.06 65.48 -14.25
N CYS A 37 -23.23 64.19 -13.93
CA CYS A 37 -22.65 63.13 -14.74
C CYS A 37 -23.45 62.96 -16.04
N THR A 38 -22.79 63.12 -17.18
CA THR A 38 -23.43 62.98 -18.51
C THR A 38 -23.18 61.61 -19.13
N ARG A 39 -22.17 60.87 -18.66
CA ARG A 39 -21.90 59.49 -19.05
C ARG A 39 -21.38 58.70 -17.87
N ALA A 40 -22.15 57.71 -17.41
CA ALA A 40 -21.77 56.84 -16.31
C ALA A 40 -20.76 55.77 -16.74
N LYS A 41 -19.96 55.27 -15.79
CA LYS A 41 -19.10 54.10 -15.97
C LYS A 41 -19.92 52.80 -15.89
N ASP A 42 -19.38 51.71 -16.44
CA ASP A 42 -19.96 50.37 -16.29
C ASP A 42 -20.29 50.06 -14.82
N GLY A 43 -21.51 49.56 -14.60
CA GLY A 43 -22.07 49.32 -13.26
C GLY A 43 -22.79 50.52 -12.63
N TYR A 44 -22.85 51.65 -13.32
CA TYR A 44 -23.67 52.81 -12.98
C TYR A 44 -24.48 53.26 -14.19
N PHE A 45 -25.61 53.93 -13.95
CA PHE A 45 -26.35 54.62 -14.99
C PHE A 45 -26.66 56.07 -14.58
N VAL A 46 -26.77 56.95 -15.57
CA VAL A 46 -27.26 58.32 -15.35
C VAL A 46 -28.80 58.28 -15.41
N PRO A 47 -29.51 58.63 -14.33
CA PRO A 47 -30.97 58.66 -14.37
C PRO A 47 -31.46 59.81 -15.28
N PRO A 48 -32.49 59.59 -16.13
CA PRO A 48 -33.05 60.64 -16.97
C PRO A 48 -33.52 61.86 -16.15
N GLY A 49 -33.04 63.05 -16.52
CA GLY A 49 -33.35 64.29 -15.80
C GLY A 49 -32.48 64.53 -14.56
N ALA A 50 -31.30 63.89 -14.47
CA ALA A 50 -30.29 64.21 -13.48
C ALA A 50 -29.94 65.71 -13.48
N ASP A 51 -29.76 66.27 -12.29
CA ASP A 51 -29.42 67.68 -12.07
C ASP A 51 -28.24 67.82 -11.09
N ALA A 52 -27.76 69.04 -10.91
CA ALA A 52 -26.56 69.31 -10.11
C ALA A 52 -26.78 69.27 -8.58
N SER A 53 -28.03 69.20 -8.13
CA SER A 53 -28.44 69.16 -6.72
C SER A 53 -28.88 67.77 -6.25
N HIS A 54 -29.18 66.85 -7.16
CA HIS A 54 -29.57 65.46 -6.88
C HIS A 54 -28.58 64.46 -7.48
N GLN A 55 -28.70 63.21 -7.05
CA GLN A 55 -27.78 62.15 -7.42
C GLN A 55 -27.71 61.95 -8.95
N SER A 56 -26.51 62.16 -9.51
CA SER A 56 -26.29 62.13 -10.96
C SER A 56 -25.97 60.73 -11.51
N VAL A 57 -25.65 59.77 -10.65
CA VAL A 57 -25.38 58.37 -11.02
C VAL A 57 -25.98 57.42 -9.99
N ILE A 58 -26.53 56.31 -10.47
CA ILE A 58 -27.14 55.27 -9.63
C ILE A 58 -26.44 53.94 -9.97
N PRO A 59 -25.97 53.17 -8.98
CA PRO A 59 -25.40 51.85 -9.24
C PRO A 59 -26.46 50.92 -9.83
N CYS A 60 -26.10 50.16 -10.86
CA CYS A 60 -26.99 49.21 -11.52
C CYS A 60 -27.59 48.17 -10.55
N GLY A 61 -26.83 47.81 -9.52
CA GLY A 61 -27.17 46.79 -8.53
C GLY A 61 -27.78 47.29 -7.21
N ASP A 62 -27.97 48.60 -7.02
CA ASP A 62 -28.40 49.20 -5.75
C ASP A 62 -29.92 49.45 -5.74
N GLU A 63 -30.63 48.82 -4.81
CA GLU A 63 -32.09 48.91 -4.70
C GLU A 63 -32.59 50.17 -4.00
N GLU A 64 -31.66 51.01 -3.49
CA GLU A 64 -31.98 52.27 -2.84
C GLU A 64 -32.74 53.21 -3.80
N VAL A 65 -33.91 53.69 -3.36
CA VAL A 65 -34.74 54.60 -4.17
C VAL A 65 -34.16 56.00 -4.15
N VAL A 66 -33.78 56.50 -5.32
CA VAL A 66 -33.26 57.83 -5.55
C VAL A 66 -34.36 58.71 -6.13
N THR A 67 -34.66 59.84 -5.48
CA THR A 67 -35.62 60.84 -5.97
C THR A 67 -34.88 62.06 -6.50
N LEU A 68 -35.17 62.47 -7.74
CA LEU A 68 -34.59 63.65 -8.38
C LEU A 68 -35.45 64.91 -8.14
N GLY A 69 -34.95 66.09 -8.53
CA GLY A 69 -35.64 67.37 -8.30
C GLY A 69 -36.96 67.54 -9.05
N ASN A 70 -37.23 66.69 -10.04
CA ASN A 70 -38.49 66.60 -10.77
C ASN A 70 -39.49 65.59 -10.16
N SER A 71 -39.24 65.15 -8.93
CA SER A 71 -40.03 64.13 -8.19
C SER A 71 -40.02 62.73 -8.80
N LYS A 72 -39.20 62.48 -9.82
CA LYS A 72 -39.07 61.16 -10.43
C LYS A 72 -38.17 60.28 -9.60
N GLN A 73 -38.55 59.01 -9.48
CA GLN A 73 -37.85 58.02 -8.66
C GLN A 73 -37.19 56.95 -9.52
N TYR A 74 -35.97 56.56 -9.14
CA TYR A 74 -35.17 55.55 -9.82
C TYR A 74 -34.50 54.63 -8.80
N LYS A 75 -34.30 53.37 -9.17
CA LYS A 75 -33.51 52.39 -8.39
C LYS A 75 -32.83 51.39 -9.33
N GLY A 76 -31.78 50.74 -8.88
CA GLY A 76 -31.14 49.63 -9.60
C GLY A 76 -31.94 48.32 -9.54
N ILE A 77 -31.39 47.28 -10.15
CA ILE A 77 -31.89 45.90 -10.13
C ILE A 77 -30.96 45.05 -9.26
N PRO A 78 -31.45 44.33 -8.25
CA PRO A 78 -30.60 43.49 -7.40
C PRO A 78 -29.78 42.51 -8.23
N ASN A 79 -28.50 42.37 -7.85
CA ASN A 79 -27.53 41.49 -8.50
C ASN A 79 -27.21 41.82 -9.97
N CYS A 80 -27.59 43.01 -10.44
CA CYS A 80 -27.16 43.50 -11.74
C CYS A 80 -25.74 44.08 -11.66
N LEU A 81 -24.87 43.68 -12.59
CA LEU A 81 -23.49 44.14 -12.71
C LEU A 81 -23.37 45.32 -13.67
N THR A 82 -23.99 45.25 -14.85
CA THR A 82 -24.06 46.36 -15.83
C THR A 82 -25.48 46.57 -16.31
N CYS A 83 -25.85 47.81 -16.64
CA CYS A 83 -27.22 48.15 -16.99
C CYS A 83 -27.30 49.33 -17.96
N THR A 84 -28.35 49.32 -18.77
CA THR A 84 -28.73 50.39 -19.68
C THR A 84 -29.79 51.27 -19.02
N ALA A 85 -29.56 52.59 -19.02
CA ALA A 85 -30.49 53.56 -18.44
C ALA A 85 -31.90 53.47 -19.09
N PRO A 86 -32.98 53.74 -18.34
CA PRO A 86 -34.34 53.72 -18.89
C PRO A 86 -34.51 54.76 -20.02
N ALA A 87 -35.21 54.38 -21.10
CA ALA A 87 -35.53 55.30 -22.19
C ALA A 87 -36.66 56.27 -21.77
N ASN A 88 -36.35 57.56 -21.78
CA ASN A 88 -37.21 58.72 -21.47
C ASN A 88 -37.77 58.78 -20.04
N GLY A 89 -38.00 60.00 -19.58
CA GLY A 89 -38.26 60.36 -18.17
C GLY A 89 -39.62 59.93 -17.61
N ASP A 90 -40.04 58.68 -17.78
CA ASP A 90 -41.30 58.13 -17.27
C ASP A 90 -41.19 57.59 -15.84
N GLY A 91 -40.32 58.16 -15.01
CA GLY A 91 -40.32 57.87 -13.57
C GLY A 91 -41.63 58.35 -12.97
N ALA A 92 -42.48 57.43 -12.50
CA ALA A 92 -43.76 57.78 -11.88
C ALA A 92 -43.55 58.20 -10.42
N GLU A 93 -44.34 59.15 -9.92
CA GLU A 93 -44.30 59.61 -8.51
C GLU A 93 -44.62 58.47 -7.51
N THR A 94 -45.23 57.39 -7.98
CA THR A 94 -45.72 56.27 -7.16
C THR A 94 -44.96 54.96 -7.36
N ALA A 95 -44.06 54.86 -8.35
CA ALA A 95 -43.29 53.65 -8.63
C ALA A 95 -41.89 53.99 -9.20
N PRO A 96 -40.80 53.70 -8.46
CA PRO A 96 -39.44 53.91 -8.94
C PRO A 96 -39.14 53.12 -10.22
N LYS A 97 -38.58 53.78 -11.23
CA LYS A 97 -38.21 53.14 -12.50
C LYS A 97 -36.82 52.48 -12.40
N THR A 98 -36.69 51.27 -12.93
CA THR A 98 -35.44 50.51 -12.97
C THR A 98 -34.77 50.59 -14.34
N PRO A 99 -33.41 50.54 -14.42
CA PRO A 99 -32.70 50.37 -15.69
C PRO A 99 -32.98 48.98 -16.29
N THR A 100 -32.58 48.77 -17.54
CA THR A 100 -32.53 47.41 -18.11
C THR A 100 -31.19 46.80 -17.71
N CYS A 101 -31.20 45.64 -17.05
CA CYS A 101 -29.93 44.96 -16.73
C CYS A 101 -29.34 44.34 -18.01
N ASP A 102 -28.03 44.44 -18.21
CA ASP A 102 -27.35 43.85 -19.37
C ASP A 102 -26.55 42.61 -18.95
N THR A 103 -25.91 42.65 -17.77
CA THR A 103 -25.17 41.51 -17.20
C THR A 103 -25.42 41.38 -15.71
N CYS A 104 -25.57 40.13 -15.25
CA CYS A 104 -25.71 39.81 -13.83
C CYS A 104 -24.34 39.61 -13.16
N LYS A 105 -24.29 39.77 -11.83
CA LYS A 105 -23.11 39.41 -11.02
C LYS A 105 -22.83 37.91 -11.09
N GLU A 106 -21.58 37.51 -10.85
CA GLU A 106 -21.17 36.10 -10.79
C GLU A 106 -22.06 35.30 -9.82
N GLY A 107 -22.45 34.09 -10.23
CA GLY A 107 -23.41 33.25 -9.51
C GLY A 107 -24.87 33.58 -9.80
N PHE A 108 -25.17 34.49 -10.73
CA PHE A 108 -26.52 34.81 -11.18
C PHE A 108 -26.67 34.68 -12.70
N PHE A 109 -27.87 34.38 -13.17
CA PHE A 109 -28.24 34.27 -14.58
C PHE A 109 -29.48 35.10 -14.92
N GLY A 110 -29.68 35.30 -16.23
CA GLY A 110 -30.61 36.30 -16.78
C GLY A 110 -29.87 37.56 -17.23
N PRO A 111 -30.56 38.69 -17.41
CA PRO A 111 -32.00 38.90 -17.19
C PRO A 111 -32.87 38.28 -18.29
N SER A 112 -34.16 38.06 -17.99
CA SER A 112 -35.17 37.70 -18.99
C SER A 112 -36.31 38.72 -18.94
N GLU A 113 -37.18 38.72 -19.95
CA GLU A 113 -38.37 39.58 -20.04
C GLU A 113 -39.30 39.47 -18.80
N ALA A 114 -39.12 38.46 -17.95
CA ALA A 114 -40.02 38.13 -16.83
C ALA A 114 -39.39 38.23 -15.41
N SER A 115 -38.07 38.41 -15.24
CA SER A 115 -37.44 38.41 -13.88
C SER A 115 -36.05 39.09 -13.83
N PRO A 116 -35.68 39.74 -12.70
CA PRO A 116 -34.31 40.19 -12.43
C PRO A 116 -33.32 39.02 -12.34
N CYS A 117 -32.02 39.33 -12.25
CA CYS A 117 -30.92 38.36 -12.09
C CYS A 117 -31.23 37.31 -11.02
N GLN A 118 -31.36 36.04 -11.44
CA GLN A 118 -31.71 34.91 -10.59
C GLN A 118 -30.46 34.14 -10.18
N GLN A 119 -30.40 33.65 -8.94
CA GLN A 119 -29.24 32.93 -8.45
C GLN A 119 -29.12 31.56 -9.15
N CYS A 120 -27.89 31.19 -9.52
CA CYS A 120 -27.60 29.83 -9.97
C CYS A 120 -27.83 28.83 -8.84
N THR A 121 -28.42 27.68 -9.17
CA THR A 121 -28.72 26.63 -8.19
C THR A 121 -27.46 25.87 -7.74
N ASP A 122 -26.41 25.83 -8.58
CA ASP A 122 -25.13 25.20 -8.27
C ASP A 122 -24.16 26.24 -7.68
N GLU A 123 -23.78 26.05 -6.41
CA GLU A 123 -22.85 26.94 -5.69
C GLU A 123 -21.44 26.95 -6.30
N ASN A 124 -21.05 25.93 -7.05
CA ASN A 124 -19.76 25.84 -7.75
C ASN A 124 -19.81 26.44 -9.15
N CYS A 125 -20.98 26.91 -9.58
CA CYS A 125 -21.18 27.52 -10.88
C CYS A 125 -20.96 29.03 -10.86
N ALA A 126 -20.10 29.52 -11.77
CA ALA A 126 -19.87 30.96 -11.95
C ALA A 126 -20.95 31.59 -12.84
N THR A 127 -21.35 30.91 -13.92
CA THR A 127 -22.45 31.32 -14.79
C THR A 127 -23.31 30.13 -15.18
N CYS A 128 -24.63 30.23 -15.04
CA CYS A 128 -25.57 29.22 -15.48
C CYS A 128 -26.46 29.75 -16.60
N GLY A 129 -26.90 28.86 -17.50
CA GLY A 129 -27.75 29.24 -18.64
C GLY A 129 -29.25 29.31 -18.31
N ALA A 130 -29.67 28.70 -17.20
CA ALA A 130 -31.05 28.63 -16.73
C ALA A 130 -31.11 28.23 -15.25
N ALA A 131 -32.29 28.31 -14.64
CA ALA A 131 -32.56 27.72 -13.33
C ALA A 131 -32.53 26.19 -13.41
N GLY A 132 -32.10 25.56 -12.31
CA GLY A 132 -32.13 24.12 -12.13
C GLY A 132 -30.75 23.45 -12.18
N GLU A 133 -30.76 22.16 -11.87
CA GLU A 133 -29.55 21.33 -11.83
C GLU A 133 -28.93 21.15 -13.22
N ALA A 134 -27.60 20.99 -13.25
CA ALA A 134 -26.81 20.77 -14.47
C ALA A 134 -26.97 21.87 -15.56
N LYS A 135 -27.29 23.10 -15.15
CA LYS A 135 -27.40 24.27 -16.05
C LYS A 135 -26.17 25.16 -16.05
N CYS A 136 -25.06 24.73 -15.45
CA CYS A 136 -23.85 25.52 -15.41
C CYS A 136 -23.19 25.62 -16.80
N SER A 137 -22.84 26.82 -17.23
CA SER A 137 -22.08 27.05 -18.47
C SER A 137 -20.60 27.35 -18.20
N LYS A 138 -20.26 27.78 -16.98
CA LYS A 138 -18.88 28.03 -16.55
C LYS A 138 -18.73 27.83 -15.04
N CYS A 139 -17.72 27.05 -14.65
CA CYS A 139 -17.41 26.82 -13.24
C CYS A 139 -16.63 27.97 -12.62
N LYS A 140 -16.74 28.08 -11.30
CA LYS A 140 -15.82 28.90 -10.50
C LYS A 140 -14.41 28.33 -10.62
N ALA A 141 -13.40 29.18 -10.36
CA ALA A 141 -12.00 28.75 -10.43
C ALA A 141 -11.67 27.63 -9.42
N ALA A 142 -12.31 27.69 -8.25
CA ALA A 142 -12.20 26.68 -7.22
C ALA A 142 -13.49 26.59 -6.37
N ASP A 143 -13.66 25.47 -5.68
CA ASP A 143 -14.71 25.29 -4.67
C ASP A 143 -14.38 26.01 -3.35
N ALA A 144 -15.25 25.89 -2.35
CA ALA A 144 -15.06 26.50 -1.03
C ALA A 144 -13.81 26.00 -0.28
N SER A 145 -13.26 24.83 -0.65
CA SER A 145 -12.03 24.27 -0.08
C SER A 145 -10.76 24.67 -0.83
N GLY A 146 -10.90 25.35 -1.97
CA GLY A 146 -9.80 25.73 -2.85
C GLY A 146 -9.45 24.68 -3.92
N ALA A 147 -10.25 23.64 -4.10
CA ALA A 147 -10.03 22.64 -5.13
C ALA A 147 -10.49 23.15 -6.50
N LYS A 148 -9.68 22.91 -7.54
CA LYS A 148 -10.01 23.33 -8.92
C LYS A 148 -11.24 22.58 -9.44
N LEU A 149 -12.13 23.31 -10.11
CA LEU A 149 -13.37 22.78 -10.68
C LEU A 149 -13.28 22.65 -12.20
N TYR A 150 -13.99 21.66 -12.73
CA TYR A 150 -14.08 21.31 -14.14
C TYR A 150 -15.54 21.20 -14.55
N LEU A 151 -15.87 21.68 -15.75
CA LEU A 151 -17.24 21.63 -16.25
C LEU A 151 -17.52 20.26 -16.91
N LYS A 152 -18.42 19.48 -16.31
CA LYS A 152 -18.94 18.25 -16.90
C LYS A 152 -20.21 18.55 -17.71
N LYS A 153 -20.03 18.82 -19.00
CA LYS A 153 -21.13 19.14 -19.93
C LYS A 153 -22.03 17.92 -20.20
N GLY A 154 -23.33 18.16 -20.22
CA GLY A 154 -24.33 17.26 -20.79
C GLY A 154 -24.61 17.57 -22.26
N GLU A 155 -25.63 16.93 -22.85
CA GLU A 155 -25.95 17.02 -24.29
C GLU A 155 -26.45 18.43 -24.74
N GLY A 156 -26.59 19.39 -23.83
CA GLY A 156 -27.08 20.76 -24.12
C GLY A 156 -26.04 21.88 -23.94
N GLY A 157 -24.75 21.57 -23.88
CA GLY A 157 -23.66 22.57 -23.72
C GLY A 157 -23.54 23.18 -22.31
N THR A 158 -24.51 22.93 -21.42
CA THR A 158 -24.48 23.20 -19.98
C THR A 158 -24.27 21.90 -19.19
N GLY A 159 -23.82 22.01 -17.95
CA GLY A 159 -23.44 20.87 -17.13
C GLY A 159 -23.30 21.18 -15.64
N THR A 160 -22.53 20.34 -14.95
CA THR A 160 -22.27 20.46 -13.50
C THR A 160 -20.78 20.66 -13.26
N CYS A 161 -20.43 21.45 -12.24
CA CYS A 161 -19.05 21.65 -11.84
C CYS A 161 -18.58 20.54 -10.90
N VAL A 162 -17.50 19.88 -11.25
CA VAL A 162 -16.95 18.73 -10.51
C VAL A 162 -15.47 18.93 -10.23
N THR A 163 -14.96 18.31 -9.17
CA THR A 163 -13.52 18.26 -8.90
C THR A 163 -12.81 17.31 -9.86
N GLU A 164 -11.48 17.39 -9.91
CA GLU A 164 -10.65 16.46 -10.69
C GLU A 164 -10.98 15.00 -10.35
N ALA A 165 -11.00 14.65 -9.07
CA ALA A 165 -11.35 13.30 -8.62
C ALA A 165 -12.73 12.87 -9.11
N ALA A 166 -13.75 13.73 -8.98
CA ALA A 166 -15.10 13.42 -9.45
C ALA A 166 -15.21 13.33 -10.99
N CYS A 167 -14.27 13.91 -11.73
CA CYS A 167 -14.18 13.81 -13.17
C CYS A 167 -13.58 12.47 -13.61
N VAL A 168 -12.43 12.09 -13.04
CA VAL A 168 -11.63 10.93 -13.48
C VAL A 168 -11.99 9.63 -12.77
N GLN A 169 -12.62 9.67 -11.59
CA GLN A 169 -13.08 8.47 -10.88
C GLN A 169 -14.39 7.91 -11.43
N VAL A 170 -15.12 8.69 -12.24
CA VAL A 170 -16.34 8.23 -12.90
C VAL A 170 -15.95 7.66 -14.26
N ASP A 171 -16.15 6.35 -14.43
CA ASP A 171 -16.01 5.67 -15.72
C ASP A 171 -16.72 6.49 -16.82
N GLY A 172 -15.97 6.86 -17.85
CA GLY A 172 -16.49 7.45 -19.08
C GLY A 172 -16.05 8.89 -19.35
N TYR A 173 -15.23 9.51 -18.51
CA TYR A 173 -14.75 10.89 -18.71
C TYR A 173 -13.23 11.05 -18.52
N TYR A 174 -12.64 12.03 -19.21
CA TYR A 174 -11.26 12.49 -19.05
C TYR A 174 -11.20 14.01 -19.01
N ILE A 175 -10.13 14.55 -18.44
CA ILE A 175 -9.92 16.01 -18.35
C ILE A 175 -9.21 16.49 -19.60
N GLU A 176 -9.78 17.51 -20.24
CA GLU A 176 -9.12 18.28 -21.30
C GLU A 176 -9.32 19.77 -21.06
N GLY A 177 -8.26 20.47 -20.66
CA GLY A 177 -8.33 21.88 -20.27
C GLY A 177 -9.13 22.08 -18.98
N GLU A 178 -10.25 22.80 -19.07
CA GLU A 178 -11.16 23.09 -17.94
C GLU A 178 -12.47 22.28 -18.02
N GLU A 179 -12.50 21.27 -18.89
CA GLU A 179 -13.70 20.47 -19.17
C GLU A 179 -13.48 18.98 -18.89
N CYS A 180 -14.54 18.33 -18.43
CA CYS A 180 -14.65 16.87 -18.38
C CYS A 180 -15.31 16.38 -19.66
N LYS A 181 -14.53 15.77 -20.54
CA LYS A 181 -15.01 15.24 -21.82
C LYS A 181 -15.25 13.75 -21.74
N LYS A 182 -16.28 13.29 -22.46
CA LYS A 182 -16.64 11.88 -22.49
C LYS A 182 -15.64 11.09 -23.32
N CYS A 183 -15.32 9.88 -22.88
CA CYS A 183 -14.58 8.92 -23.69
C CYS A 183 -15.38 8.51 -24.93
N SER A 184 -14.67 8.22 -26.02
CA SER A 184 -15.27 7.70 -27.24
C SER A 184 -15.51 6.21 -27.11
N ALA A 185 -16.68 5.74 -27.52
CA ALA A 185 -16.92 4.29 -27.65
C ALA A 185 -15.84 3.68 -28.58
N PRO A 186 -15.30 2.50 -28.26
CA PRO A 186 -15.73 1.54 -27.22
C PRO A 186 -15.09 1.73 -25.82
N CYS A 187 -14.38 2.83 -25.55
CA CYS A 187 -13.80 3.07 -24.23
C CYS A 187 -14.90 3.34 -23.18
N VAL A 188 -14.87 2.64 -22.05
CA VAL A 188 -15.65 3.02 -20.84
C VAL A 188 -14.81 3.81 -19.85
N ALA A 189 -13.48 3.81 -19.99
CA ALA A 189 -12.58 4.77 -19.36
C ALA A 189 -11.44 5.09 -20.31
N CYS A 190 -10.91 6.30 -20.25
CA CYS A 190 -9.85 6.80 -21.14
C CYS A 190 -8.97 7.83 -20.43
N THR A 191 -7.78 8.09 -20.96
CA THR A 191 -6.84 9.05 -20.38
C THR A 191 -6.22 9.96 -21.43
N GLY A 192 -6.18 11.27 -21.15
CA GLY A 192 -5.60 12.31 -22.00
C GLY A 192 -6.36 12.60 -23.30
N GLN A 193 -6.98 11.59 -23.93
CA GLN A 193 -7.74 11.70 -25.17
C GLN A 193 -8.91 10.71 -25.16
N ALA A 194 -9.98 11.05 -25.88
CA ALA A 194 -11.21 10.26 -25.91
C ALA A 194 -11.02 8.81 -26.41
N THR A 195 -10.02 8.54 -27.24
CA THR A 195 -9.72 7.22 -27.84
C THR A 195 -8.60 6.46 -27.15
N HIS A 196 -7.91 7.06 -26.16
CA HIS A 196 -6.86 6.40 -25.40
C HIS A 196 -7.50 5.65 -24.23
N CYS A 197 -8.04 4.48 -24.52
CA CYS A 197 -8.81 3.71 -23.55
C CYS A 197 -7.91 3.21 -22.41
N THR A 198 -8.41 3.28 -21.19
CA THR A 198 -7.84 2.57 -20.03
C THR A 198 -8.74 1.41 -19.59
N LYS A 199 -9.96 1.35 -20.12
CA LYS A 199 -10.92 0.27 -19.90
C LYS A 199 -11.90 0.21 -21.08
N CYS A 200 -12.13 -0.99 -21.59
CA CYS A 200 -13.03 -1.24 -22.70
C CYS A 200 -14.41 -1.67 -22.21
N ASP A 201 -15.45 -1.44 -23.01
CA ASP A 201 -16.79 -1.97 -22.72
C ASP A 201 -16.76 -3.50 -22.72
N PRO A 202 -16.95 -4.16 -21.55
CA PRO A 202 -16.87 -5.61 -21.47
C PRO A 202 -18.03 -6.33 -22.18
N ALA A 203 -19.12 -5.61 -22.51
CA ALA A 203 -20.27 -6.12 -23.24
C ALA A 203 -20.21 -5.81 -24.75
N GLY A 204 -19.23 -5.04 -25.20
CA GLY A 204 -19.08 -4.62 -26.59
C GLY A 204 -18.37 -5.64 -27.49
N GLU A 205 -18.25 -5.31 -28.79
CA GLU A 205 -17.58 -6.15 -29.79
C GLU A 205 -16.05 -6.17 -29.64
N THR A 206 -15.48 -5.21 -28.92
CA THR A 206 -14.03 -5.06 -28.69
C THR A 206 -13.72 -4.95 -27.19
N PRO A 207 -13.98 -6.02 -26.40
CA PRO A 207 -13.96 -5.91 -24.94
C PRO A 207 -12.55 -5.94 -24.34
N TYR A 208 -11.50 -6.27 -25.10
CA TYR A 208 -10.15 -6.47 -24.56
C TYR A 208 -9.27 -5.23 -24.74
N LEU A 209 -8.60 -4.80 -23.67
CA LEU A 209 -7.64 -3.70 -23.73
C LEU A 209 -6.25 -4.17 -24.18
N LYS A 210 -5.68 -3.51 -25.19
CA LYS A 210 -4.30 -3.71 -25.69
C LYS A 210 -3.67 -2.37 -26.03
N ASP A 211 -2.62 -1.98 -25.31
CA ASP A 211 -1.85 -0.75 -25.57
C ASP A 211 -2.75 0.50 -25.78
N ASN A 212 -3.66 0.76 -24.83
CA ASN A 212 -4.68 1.82 -24.87
C ASN A 212 -5.75 1.71 -25.97
N ASN A 213 -5.83 0.59 -26.68
CA ASN A 213 -6.83 0.33 -27.71
C ASN A 213 -7.73 -0.84 -27.32
N CYS A 214 -9.01 -0.72 -27.63
CA CYS A 214 -9.97 -1.81 -27.46
C CYS A 214 -10.00 -2.68 -28.70
N VAL A 215 -9.80 -3.98 -28.50
CA VAL A 215 -9.73 -4.98 -29.56
C VAL A 215 -10.63 -6.16 -29.24
N ASN A 216 -11.03 -6.91 -30.28
CA ASN A 216 -11.73 -8.17 -30.10
C ASN A 216 -10.73 -9.29 -29.73
N GLU A 217 -11.26 -10.45 -29.34
CA GLU A 217 -10.43 -11.59 -28.93
C GLU A 217 -9.46 -12.06 -30.01
N ALA A 218 -9.90 -12.11 -31.27
CA ALA A 218 -9.07 -12.55 -32.39
C ALA A 218 -7.88 -11.60 -32.64
N SER A 219 -8.11 -10.29 -32.55
CA SER A 219 -7.06 -9.26 -32.64
C SER A 219 -6.13 -9.27 -31.43
N CYS A 220 -6.65 -9.60 -30.24
CA CYS A 220 -5.87 -9.75 -29.02
C CYS A 220 -4.81 -10.85 -29.18
N ILE A 221 -5.25 -12.04 -29.59
CA ILE A 221 -4.40 -13.24 -29.74
C ILE A 221 -3.63 -13.28 -31.08
N SER A 222 -3.77 -12.26 -31.93
CA SER A 222 -3.06 -12.17 -33.19
C SER A 222 -1.54 -12.17 -32.96
N GLY A 223 -0.84 -13.07 -33.66
CA GLY A 223 0.60 -13.31 -33.47
C GLY A 223 0.95 -14.21 -32.28
N ASN A 224 -0.02 -14.64 -31.46
CA ASN A 224 0.14 -15.53 -30.30
C ASN A 224 1.16 -15.05 -29.24
N THR A 225 1.51 -13.77 -29.21
CA THR A 225 2.39 -13.16 -28.18
C THR A 225 1.62 -12.68 -26.96
N HIS A 226 0.30 -12.60 -27.09
CA HIS A 226 -0.63 -12.21 -26.04
C HIS A 226 -1.76 -13.24 -25.94
N TYR A 227 -2.37 -13.31 -24.77
CA TYR A 227 -3.63 -14.03 -24.56
C TYR A 227 -4.71 -13.07 -24.08
N ALA A 228 -5.96 -13.41 -24.39
CA ALA A 228 -7.13 -12.67 -23.93
C ALA A 228 -7.50 -13.17 -22.53
N ASP A 229 -7.30 -12.33 -21.51
CA ASP A 229 -7.73 -12.64 -20.15
C ASP A 229 -9.22 -12.36 -20.00
N ALA A 230 -10.03 -13.41 -19.97
CA ALA A 230 -11.49 -13.28 -19.89
C ALA A 230 -11.98 -12.64 -18.58
N ALA A 231 -11.19 -12.72 -17.49
CA ALA A 231 -11.53 -12.20 -16.18
C ALA A 231 -11.21 -10.70 -16.07
N THR A 232 -10.03 -10.28 -16.53
CA THR A 232 -9.65 -8.85 -16.49
C THR A 232 -10.03 -8.07 -17.74
N LYS A 233 -10.41 -8.75 -18.83
CA LYS A 233 -10.69 -8.15 -20.14
C LYS A 233 -9.49 -7.37 -20.69
N GLU A 234 -8.30 -7.97 -20.56
CA GLU A 234 -7.05 -7.40 -21.04
C GLU A 234 -6.31 -8.37 -21.96
N CYS A 235 -5.53 -7.83 -22.88
CA CYS A 235 -4.55 -8.58 -23.66
C CYS A 235 -3.23 -8.61 -22.91
N LYS A 236 -2.94 -9.73 -22.27
CA LYS A 236 -1.73 -9.90 -21.46
C LYS A 236 -0.65 -10.63 -22.24
N LEU A 237 0.61 -10.29 -21.99
CA LEU A 237 1.73 -11.01 -22.59
C LEU A 237 1.75 -12.45 -22.08
N CYS A 238 2.18 -13.38 -22.93
CA CYS A 238 2.32 -14.79 -22.53
C CYS A 238 3.18 -14.99 -21.26
N ALA A 239 4.21 -14.16 -21.08
CA ALA A 239 5.08 -14.20 -19.90
C ALA A 239 4.35 -13.85 -18.60
N ASP A 240 3.41 -12.89 -18.65
CA ASP A 240 2.64 -12.45 -17.47
C ASP A 240 1.66 -13.54 -16.98
N GLY A 241 1.30 -14.47 -17.87
CA GLY A 241 0.50 -15.65 -17.54
C GLY A 241 1.29 -16.79 -16.89
N GLY A 242 2.54 -16.54 -16.47
CA GLY A 242 3.38 -17.52 -15.76
C GLY A 242 4.04 -18.57 -16.66
N LEU A 243 4.01 -18.37 -17.98
CA LEU A 243 4.73 -19.22 -18.92
C LEU A 243 6.21 -18.84 -18.98
N ARG A 244 7.10 -19.83 -19.06
CA ARG A 244 8.56 -19.63 -19.04
C ARG A 244 9.21 -20.07 -20.35
N ASP A 245 10.10 -19.25 -20.89
CA ASP A 245 10.90 -19.58 -22.09
C ASP A 245 10.08 -19.87 -23.36
N CYS A 246 8.83 -19.42 -23.44
CA CYS A 246 7.95 -19.70 -24.59
C CYS A 246 7.92 -18.53 -25.59
N THR A 247 7.98 -18.83 -26.88
CA THR A 247 7.92 -17.81 -27.95
C THR A 247 6.50 -17.32 -28.17
N THR A 248 5.52 -18.23 -28.09
CA THR A 248 4.09 -17.93 -28.24
C THR A 248 3.25 -18.79 -27.30
N CYS A 249 2.03 -18.35 -27.00
CA CYS A 249 1.10 -19.04 -26.13
C CYS A 249 -0.29 -19.18 -26.73
N GLU A 250 -1.09 -20.06 -26.14
CA GLU A 250 -2.50 -20.26 -26.45
C GLU A 250 -3.27 -20.65 -25.19
N VAL A 251 -4.59 -20.41 -25.19
CA VAL A 251 -5.49 -20.93 -24.17
C VAL A 251 -6.12 -22.20 -24.72
N SER A 252 -5.77 -23.34 -24.11
CA SER A 252 -6.26 -24.66 -24.51
C SER A 252 -7.01 -25.28 -23.32
N GLY A 253 -8.31 -25.58 -23.51
CA GLY A 253 -9.15 -26.13 -22.43
C GLY A 253 -9.31 -25.20 -21.22
N GLY A 254 -9.31 -23.88 -21.44
CA GLY A 254 -9.40 -22.87 -20.37
C GLY A 254 -8.09 -22.62 -19.61
N THR A 255 -6.99 -23.26 -20.02
CA THR A 255 -5.68 -23.10 -19.38
C THR A 255 -4.67 -22.52 -20.35
N LEU A 256 -3.90 -21.52 -19.91
CA LEU A 256 -2.83 -20.93 -20.72
C LEU A 256 -1.66 -21.92 -20.86
N ALA A 257 -1.20 -22.13 -22.09
CA ALA A 257 -0.15 -23.07 -22.45
C ALA A 257 0.78 -22.49 -23.51
N CYS A 258 2.01 -22.98 -23.57
CA CYS A 258 2.96 -22.64 -24.61
C CYS A 258 2.56 -23.29 -25.93
N LYS A 259 2.52 -22.47 -26.98
CA LYS A 259 2.18 -22.89 -28.34
C LYS A 259 3.43 -23.18 -29.17
N ALA A 260 4.48 -22.40 -29.00
CA ALA A 260 5.76 -22.63 -29.67
C ALA A 260 6.94 -22.36 -28.72
N CYS A 261 7.95 -23.23 -28.84
CA CYS A 261 9.23 -23.08 -28.17
C CYS A 261 10.26 -22.40 -29.07
N PRO A 262 11.28 -21.74 -28.50
CA PRO A 262 12.38 -21.17 -29.26
C PRO A 262 13.13 -22.22 -30.08
N SER A 263 13.63 -21.82 -31.25
CA SER A 263 14.53 -22.64 -32.05
C SER A 263 15.90 -22.74 -31.38
N GLY A 264 16.39 -23.95 -31.12
CA GLY A 264 17.69 -24.17 -30.47
C GLY A 264 17.60 -25.23 -29.38
N ASP A 265 18.38 -25.07 -28.30
CA ASP A 265 18.46 -26.05 -27.22
C ASP A 265 17.13 -26.23 -26.46
N LYS A 266 16.34 -25.18 -26.26
CA LYS A 266 15.05 -25.24 -25.53
C LYS A 266 13.85 -25.57 -26.44
N ASN A 267 13.93 -26.68 -27.19
CA ASN A 267 12.94 -27.05 -28.20
C ASN A 267 11.85 -28.04 -27.74
N LYS A 268 11.80 -28.41 -26.44
CA LYS A 268 10.77 -29.30 -25.88
C LYS A 268 9.80 -28.52 -25.01
N PHE A 269 8.53 -28.89 -25.02
CA PHE A 269 7.55 -28.36 -24.08
C PHE A 269 7.77 -29.02 -22.71
N GLY A 270 7.90 -28.22 -21.66
CA GLY A 270 7.92 -28.67 -20.27
C GLY A 270 6.59 -29.27 -19.84
N LEU A 271 6.51 -29.70 -18.57
CA LEU A 271 5.33 -30.35 -18.02
C LEU A 271 4.09 -29.46 -18.22
N GLY A 272 2.98 -30.05 -18.68
CA GLY A 272 1.72 -29.33 -18.92
C GLY A 272 1.82 -28.20 -19.95
N LYS A 273 2.88 -28.19 -20.78
CA LYS A 273 3.20 -27.09 -21.71
C LYS A 273 3.33 -25.72 -21.02
N LYS A 274 3.76 -25.67 -19.76
CA LYS A 274 3.93 -24.42 -19.00
C LYS A 274 5.28 -23.73 -19.23
N SER A 275 6.20 -24.40 -19.90
CA SER A 275 7.51 -23.85 -20.24
C SER A 275 8.09 -24.51 -21.48
N CYS A 276 9.22 -23.98 -21.97
CA CYS A 276 10.08 -24.65 -22.94
C CYS A 276 11.43 -24.97 -22.30
N VAL A 277 11.88 -26.22 -22.45
CA VAL A 277 13.06 -26.76 -21.78
C VAL A 277 13.96 -27.49 -22.76
N GLN A 278 15.25 -27.59 -22.42
CA GLN A 278 16.21 -28.36 -23.23
C GLN A 278 16.10 -29.86 -22.96
N ASN A 279 16.00 -30.21 -21.68
CA ASN A 279 15.80 -31.57 -21.22
C ASN A 279 14.56 -31.62 -20.34
N CYS A 280 13.84 -32.72 -20.42
CA CYS A 280 12.75 -32.97 -19.49
C CYS A 280 13.32 -33.12 -18.07
N PRO A 281 12.59 -32.66 -17.04
CA PRO A 281 13.05 -32.76 -15.66
C PRO A 281 13.29 -34.22 -15.24
N ALA A 282 13.97 -34.42 -14.10
CA ALA A 282 14.17 -35.76 -13.58
C ALA A 282 12.83 -36.53 -13.43
N ASN A 283 12.86 -37.84 -13.67
CA ASN A 283 11.69 -38.72 -13.63
C ASN A 283 10.60 -38.37 -14.66
N SER A 284 10.99 -37.82 -15.81
CA SER A 284 10.09 -37.54 -16.92
C SER A 284 10.76 -37.80 -18.26
N ALA A 285 9.96 -37.99 -19.29
CA ALA A 285 10.40 -38.20 -20.66
C ALA A 285 9.53 -37.38 -21.62
N ALA A 286 10.12 -36.96 -22.74
CA ALA A 286 9.37 -36.33 -23.82
C ALA A 286 8.58 -37.39 -24.60
N ASP A 287 7.32 -37.12 -24.87
CA ASP A 287 6.52 -37.91 -25.79
C ASP A 287 6.87 -37.63 -27.27
N SER A 288 6.17 -38.27 -28.19
CA SER A 288 6.35 -38.06 -29.63
C SER A 288 6.06 -36.62 -30.10
N GLY A 289 5.41 -35.81 -29.28
CA GLY A 289 5.13 -34.39 -29.53
C GLY A 289 6.16 -33.44 -28.91
N ASN A 290 7.28 -33.96 -28.38
CA ASN A 290 8.26 -33.21 -27.59
C ASN A 290 7.67 -32.58 -26.32
N ILE A 291 6.61 -33.17 -25.75
CA ILE A 291 6.00 -32.71 -24.50
C ILE A 291 6.52 -33.59 -23.37
N CYS A 292 7.13 -32.98 -22.37
CA CYS A 292 7.58 -33.69 -21.19
C CYS A 292 6.38 -34.18 -20.37
N ALA A 293 6.39 -35.47 -20.05
CA ALA A 293 5.43 -36.12 -19.17
C ALA A 293 6.17 -36.91 -18.08
N CYS A 294 5.64 -36.89 -16.86
CA CYS A 294 6.20 -37.65 -15.76
C CYS A 294 6.11 -39.16 -16.02
N ASN A 295 7.16 -39.90 -15.66
CA ASN A 295 7.20 -41.35 -15.76
C ASN A 295 6.15 -41.99 -14.84
N GLU A 296 5.83 -43.27 -15.07
CA GLU A 296 4.91 -44.01 -14.20
C GLU A 296 5.32 -43.93 -12.73
N GLY A 297 4.34 -43.68 -11.85
CA GLY A 297 4.57 -43.45 -10.42
C GLY A 297 4.88 -42.01 -10.03
N PHE A 298 4.94 -41.07 -10.99
CA PHE A 298 5.20 -39.64 -10.73
C PHE A 298 4.07 -38.75 -11.28
N GLU A 299 3.93 -37.56 -10.71
CA GLU A 299 3.03 -36.50 -11.14
C GLU A 299 3.73 -35.13 -11.14
N PRO A 300 3.28 -34.15 -11.95
CA PRO A 300 3.83 -32.80 -11.91
C PRO A 300 3.65 -32.16 -10.54
N ASN A 301 4.65 -31.41 -10.07
CA ASN A 301 4.49 -30.50 -8.93
C ASN A 301 3.59 -29.30 -9.29
N ASN A 302 3.19 -28.51 -8.28
CA ASN A 302 2.19 -27.45 -8.44
C ASN A 302 2.61 -26.35 -9.45
N ASP A 303 3.90 -26.09 -9.62
CA ASP A 303 4.47 -25.09 -10.54
C ASP A 303 4.97 -25.70 -11.87
N TRP A 304 4.66 -26.98 -12.12
CA TRP A 304 4.96 -27.70 -13.36
C TRP A 304 6.45 -27.68 -13.76
N SER A 305 7.34 -27.55 -12.78
CA SER A 305 8.79 -27.51 -12.99
C SER A 305 9.46 -28.87 -12.82
N ALA A 306 8.87 -29.79 -12.05
CA ALA A 306 9.45 -31.10 -11.76
C ALA A 306 8.38 -32.18 -11.58
N CYS A 307 8.80 -33.44 -11.68
CA CYS A 307 7.97 -34.60 -11.38
C CYS A 307 8.27 -35.09 -9.97
N ARG A 308 7.23 -35.17 -9.14
CA ARG A 308 7.28 -35.76 -7.80
C ARG A 308 6.65 -37.15 -7.81
N PRO A 309 7.06 -38.07 -6.93
CA PRO A 309 6.36 -39.33 -6.76
C PRO A 309 4.88 -39.08 -6.46
N LYS A 310 3.99 -39.92 -6.99
CA LYS A 310 2.59 -39.97 -6.57
C LYS A 310 2.56 -40.47 -5.11
N SER A 311 2.61 -39.55 -4.15
CA SER A 311 2.48 -39.87 -2.72
C SER A 311 1.13 -39.41 -2.19
N ASN A 312 0.58 -40.16 -1.23
CA ASN A 312 -0.59 -39.72 -0.47
C ASN A 312 -0.19 -39.01 0.84
N CYS A 313 1.07 -38.58 0.95
CA CYS A 313 1.55 -37.88 2.13
C CYS A 313 0.78 -36.58 2.31
N ARG A 314 0.12 -36.43 3.46
CA ARG A 314 -0.62 -35.23 3.85
C ARG A 314 0.31 -34.12 4.35
N THR A 315 1.50 -34.49 4.84
CA THR A 315 2.49 -33.54 5.35
C THR A 315 2.95 -32.60 4.22
N PRO A 316 2.78 -31.28 4.35
CA PRO A 316 3.16 -30.33 3.32
C PRO A 316 4.66 -30.44 2.96
N ASN A 317 4.94 -30.46 1.66
CA ASN A 317 6.30 -30.59 1.11
C ASN A 317 7.03 -31.90 1.45
N CYS A 318 6.31 -32.93 1.88
CA CYS A 318 6.87 -34.24 2.13
C CYS A 318 7.01 -35.04 0.82
N GLN A 319 8.21 -35.56 0.56
CA GLN A 319 8.51 -36.42 -0.60
C GLN A 319 8.20 -37.89 -0.30
N ALA A 320 8.54 -38.36 0.91
CA ALA A 320 8.29 -39.72 1.35
C ALA A 320 7.87 -39.71 2.82
N CYS A 321 6.87 -40.53 3.18
CA CYS A 321 6.37 -40.65 4.54
C CYS A 321 6.06 -42.10 4.89
N ASP A 322 6.14 -42.41 6.18
CA ASP A 322 5.59 -43.63 6.74
C ASP A 322 4.10 -43.44 7.06
N ASN A 323 3.31 -44.49 6.94
CA ASN A 323 1.85 -44.48 7.18
C ASN A 323 1.07 -43.48 6.31
N GLU A 324 1.35 -43.46 4.99
CA GLU A 324 0.74 -42.51 4.05
C GLU A 324 -0.79 -42.39 4.23
N GLY A 325 -1.28 -41.15 4.35
CA GLY A 325 -2.71 -40.85 4.38
C GLY A 325 -3.43 -41.20 5.69
N ARG A 326 -2.70 -41.65 6.73
CA ARG A 326 -3.24 -41.96 8.06
C ARG A 326 -2.97 -40.83 9.05
N GLU A 327 -3.63 -40.87 10.22
CA GLU A 327 -3.48 -39.85 11.28
C GLU A 327 -2.10 -39.85 11.95
N ASN A 328 -1.36 -40.96 11.85
CA ASN A 328 -0.01 -41.14 12.38
C ASN A 328 1.07 -41.12 11.28
N GLU A 329 0.81 -40.38 10.20
CA GLU A 329 1.77 -40.17 9.12
C GLU A 329 3.04 -39.47 9.64
N VAL A 330 4.21 -39.94 9.21
CA VAL A 330 5.51 -39.36 9.59
C VAL A 330 6.31 -39.10 8.33
N CYS A 331 6.65 -37.84 8.05
CA CYS A 331 7.51 -37.55 6.92
C CYS A 331 8.94 -38.05 7.17
N THR A 332 9.51 -38.79 6.23
CA THR A 332 10.86 -39.35 6.33
C THR A 332 11.84 -38.65 5.38
N ALA A 333 11.34 -38.04 4.29
CA ALA A 333 12.13 -37.21 3.39
C ALA A 333 11.30 -36.05 2.85
N CYS A 334 11.89 -34.86 2.78
CA CYS A 334 11.27 -33.68 2.22
C CYS A 334 11.58 -33.52 0.73
N LEU A 335 10.75 -32.76 0.02
CA LEU A 335 11.02 -32.36 -1.36
C LEU A 335 12.36 -31.62 -1.47
N GLU A 336 12.92 -31.61 -2.69
CA GLU A 336 14.19 -30.96 -2.99
C GLU A 336 14.24 -29.49 -2.49
N GLY A 337 15.36 -29.12 -1.87
CA GLY A 337 15.56 -27.78 -1.30
C GLY A 337 14.84 -27.53 0.03
N LYS A 338 14.25 -28.55 0.66
CA LYS A 338 13.65 -28.47 2.00
C LYS A 338 14.46 -29.29 3.02
N TYR A 339 14.27 -28.97 4.30
CA TYR A 339 14.90 -29.66 5.42
C TYR A 339 13.85 -30.30 6.32
N LEU A 340 14.15 -31.51 6.78
CA LEU A 340 13.32 -32.24 7.74
C LEU A 340 13.60 -31.71 9.16
N THR A 341 12.56 -31.21 9.80
CA THR A 341 12.58 -30.74 11.20
C THR A 341 12.54 -31.93 12.18
N PRO A 342 12.89 -31.73 13.47
CA PRO A 342 12.80 -32.77 14.50
C PRO A 342 11.41 -33.42 14.65
N THR A 343 10.34 -32.70 14.33
CA THR A 343 8.95 -33.18 14.35
C THR A 343 8.48 -33.72 12.99
N ASN A 344 9.41 -34.00 12.08
CA ASN A 344 9.13 -34.56 10.74
C ASN A 344 8.26 -33.66 9.86
N GLN A 345 8.37 -32.34 10.04
CA GLN A 345 7.82 -31.36 9.11
C GLN A 345 8.90 -30.87 8.14
N CYS A 346 8.49 -30.37 6.97
CA CYS A 346 9.40 -29.91 5.94
C CYS A 346 9.40 -28.38 5.83
N VAL A 347 10.55 -27.77 6.15
CA VAL A 347 10.75 -26.31 6.10
C VAL A 347 11.76 -25.92 5.03
N SER A 348 11.65 -24.71 4.50
CA SER A 348 12.66 -24.15 3.56
C SER A 348 13.93 -23.68 4.26
N ASP A 349 13.80 -23.24 5.51
CA ASP A 349 14.90 -22.73 6.30
C ASP A 349 14.75 -23.22 7.75
N CYS A 350 15.80 -23.82 8.29
CA CYS A 350 15.83 -24.32 9.65
C CYS A 350 15.94 -23.21 10.70
N THR A 351 16.24 -21.97 10.31
CA THR A 351 16.19 -20.79 11.21
C THR A 351 14.77 -20.51 11.73
N ALA A 352 13.73 -21.09 11.11
CA ALA A 352 12.38 -21.16 11.66
C ALA A 352 12.33 -21.84 13.04
N ILE A 353 13.36 -22.64 13.37
CA ILE A 353 13.59 -23.19 14.69
C ILE A 353 14.81 -22.48 15.30
N LYS A 354 14.58 -21.71 16.36
CA LYS A 354 15.67 -20.99 17.05
C LYS A 354 16.76 -21.97 17.48
N GLY A 355 18.01 -21.67 17.12
CA GLY A 355 19.16 -22.50 17.46
C GLY A 355 19.31 -23.76 16.60
N TYR A 356 18.72 -23.78 15.40
CA TYR A 356 18.95 -24.84 14.43
C TYR A 356 19.48 -24.28 13.11
N TYR A 357 20.24 -25.11 12.39
CA TYR A 357 20.76 -24.83 11.06
C TYR A 357 20.40 -25.97 10.10
N GLY A 358 20.34 -25.66 8.80
CA GLY A 358 20.12 -26.66 7.76
C GLY A 358 21.41 -27.41 7.43
N ASN A 359 21.40 -28.72 7.57
CA ASN A 359 22.51 -29.56 7.13
C ASN A 359 22.25 -30.05 5.70
N ASP A 360 23.04 -29.58 4.74
CA ASP A 360 22.85 -29.92 3.33
C ASP A 360 23.24 -31.36 2.98
N THR A 361 24.04 -32.03 3.81
CA THR A 361 24.45 -33.42 3.57
C THR A 361 23.30 -34.40 3.77
N ASP A 362 22.47 -34.20 4.81
CA ASP A 362 21.34 -35.09 5.12
C ASP A 362 19.96 -34.43 5.00
N ARG A 363 19.91 -33.15 4.60
CA ARG A 363 18.69 -32.35 4.47
C ARG A 363 17.85 -32.35 5.76
N LYS A 364 18.51 -32.22 6.92
CA LYS A 364 17.84 -32.11 8.23
C LYS A 364 18.17 -30.82 8.95
N CYS A 365 17.26 -30.37 9.80
CA CYS A 365 17.52 -29.31 10.76
C CYS A 365 18.27 -29.88 11.96
N LYS A 366 19.48 -29.37 12.21
CA LYS A 366 20.33 -29.78 13.33
C LYS A 366 20.52 -28.65 14.31
N LYS A 367 20.59 -28.98 15.60
CA LYS A 367 20.82 -28.02 16.67
C LYS A 367 22.22 -27.41 16.52
N CYS A 368 22.33 -26.11 16.79
CA CYS A 368 23.58 -25.39 16.92
C CYS A 368 24.41 -25.90 18.10
N ASN A 369 25.72 -25.60 18.07
CA ASN A 369 26.57 -25.74 19.25
C ASN A 369 25.98 -24.92 20.41
N ASP A 370 26.07 -25.43 21.65
CA ASP A 370 25.54 -24.74 22.84
C ASP A 370 26.23 -23.39 23.12
N ALA A 371 27.40 -23.13 22.52
CA ALA A 371 28.06 -21.82 22.54
C ALA A 371 27.32 -20.75 21.69
N CYS A 372 26.45 -21.15 20.76
CA CYS A 372 25.77 -20.28 19.82
C CYS A 372 24.27 -20.17 20.13
N VAL A 373 23.66 -19.01 19.85
CA VAL A 373 22.19 -18.86 19.82
C VAL A 373 21.63 -19.12 18.43
N GLU A 374 22.37 -18.69 17.40
CA GLU A 374 22.13 -19.00 16.01
C GLU A 374 23.45 -19.43 15.40
N CYS A 375 23.40 -20.28 14.39
CA CYS A 375 24.57 -20.80 13.71
C CYS A 375 24.26 -21.12 12.26
N LYS A 376 25.32 -21.32 11.48
CA LYS A 376 25.24 -21.86 10.12
C LYS A 376 25.77 -23.30 10.02
N GLY A 377 26.24 -23.86 11.14
CA GLY A 377 26.90 -25.15 11.19
C GLY A 377 27.05 -25.67 12.62
N ALA A 378 27.63 -26.88 12.76
CA ALA A 378 27.71 -27.59 14.03
C ALA A 378 28.78 -27.03 14.99
N ASP A 379 29.79 -26.36 14.46
CA ASP A 379 30.99 -26.03 15.22
C ASP A 379 30.84 -24.72 16.01
N ALA A 380 31.55 -24.60 17.14
CA ALA A 380 31.49 -23.43 18.03
C ALA A 380 32.07 -22.13 17.41
N ASN A 381 32.75 -22.23 16.25
CA ASN A 381 33.24 -21.12 15.46
C ASN A 381 32.35 -20.78 14.24
N GLN A 382 31.16 -21.39 14.16
CA GLN A 382 30.17 -21.18 13.10
C GLN A 382 28.90 -20.48 13.62
N CYS A 383 29.00 -19.74 14.73
CA CYS A 383 27.89 -18.97 15.27
C CYS A 383 27.54 -17.78 14.36
N THR A 384 26.27 -17.42 14.29
CA THR A 384 25.74 -16.22 13.62
C THR A 384 25.03 -15.28 14.60
N ALA A 385 24.76 -15.75 15.82
CA ALA A 385 24.37 -14.96 16.97
C ALA A 385 24.88 -15.61 18.27
N CYS A 386 25.19 -14.77 19.27
CA CYS A 386 25.74 -15.19 20.54
C CYS A 386 24.74 -15.01 21.69
N PRO A 387 24.90 -15.76 22.79
CA PRO A 387 24.17 -15.49 24.03
C PRO A 387 24.41 -14.07 24.54
N ALA A 388 23.42 -13.51 25.25
CA ALA A 388 23.57 -12.21 25.89
C ALA A 388 24.80 -12.20 26.83
N GLY A 389 25.58 -11.12 26.78
CA GLY A 389 26.87 -11.01 27.49
C GLY A 389 28.08 -11.54 26.70
N LYS A 390 27.88 -12.02 25.45
CA LYS A 390 28.95 -12.40 24.53
C LYS A 390 28.82 -11.70 23.19
N MET A 391 29.95 -11.34 22.58
CA MET A 391 30.01 -10.74 21.25
C MET A 391 30.46 -11.77 20.20
N LEU A 392 29.97 -11.61 18.97
CA LEU A 392 30.37 -12.47 17.86
C LEU A 392 31.66 -11.94 17.24
N LYS A 393 32.70 -12.77 17.22
CA LYS A 393 33.93 -12.52 16.47
C LYS A 393 33.94 -13.39 15.21
N TYR A 394 33.88 -12.77 14.04
CA TYR A 394 33.85 -13.47 12.76
C TYR A 394 35.14 -14.26 12.49
N THR A 395 34.98 -15.44 11.90
CA THR A 395 36.10 -16.28 11.45
C THR A 395 36.66 -15.67 10.17
N GLU A 396 37.95 -15.34 10.17
CA GLU A 396 38.65 -14.71 9.03
C GLU A 396 38.03 -13.37 8.58
N ASP A 397 37.27 -12.70 9.45
CA ASP A 397 36.51 -11.49 9.12
C ASP A 397 35.49 -11.66 7.96
N VAL A 398 35.08 -12.91 7.68
CA VAL A 398 34.08 -13.24 6.65
C VAL A 398 32.75 -13.59 7.32
N PRO A 399 31.69 -12.76 7.17
CA PRO A 399 30.39 -13.02 7.80
C PRO A 399 29.78 -14.37 7.44
N ASP A 400 29.93 -14.78 6.17
CA ASP A 400 29.44 -16.06 5.67
C ASP A 400 30.13 -17.24 6.33
N ASN A 401 31.32 -17.05 6.92
CA ASN A 401 32.05 -18.08 7.65
C ASN A 401 31.57 -18.27 9.10
N GLY A 402 30.60 -17.47 9.55
CA GLY A 402 30.18 -17.45 10.95
C GLY A 402 31.30 -16.95 11.86
N GLY A 403 31.18 -17.19 13.16
CA GLY A 403 32.17 -16.74 14.12
C GLY A 403 32.13 -17.47 15.45
N THR A 404 33.03 -17.08 16.33
CA THR A 404 33.12 -17.58 17.71
C THR A 404 32.55 -16.54 18.67
N CYS A 405 31.76 -17.01 19.64
CA CYS A 405 31.27 -16.15 20.72
C CYS A 405 32.37 -15.89 21.75
N VAL A 406 32.85 -14.66 21.81
CA VAL A 406 33.85 -14.19 22.77
C VAL A 406 33.20 -13.30 23.83
N ASP A 407 33.92 -13.00 24.90
CA ASP A 407 33.38 -12.16 25.96
C ASP A 407 33.05 -10.75 25.45
N GLN A 408 32.00 -10.16 26.03
CA GLN A 408 31.58 -8.80 25.73
C GLN A 408 32.68 -7.76 26.04
N CYS A 409 32.42 -6.51 25.67
CA CYS A 409 33.38 -5.43 25.82
C CYS A 409 33.89 -5.31 27.26
N SER A 410 35.21 -5.20 27.39
CA SER A 410 35.90 -4.84 28.62
C SER A 410 36.74 -3.58 28.41
N VAL A 411 36.76 -2.69 29.39
CA VAL A 411 37.64 -1.51 29.36
C VAL A 411 39.09 -1.97 29.35
N SER A 412 39.84 -1.52 28.34
CA SER A 412 41.25 -1.86 28.18
C SER A 412 42.10 -1.17 29.24
N SER A 413 43.04 -1.88 29.85
CA SER A 413 44.04 -1.30 30.76
C SER A 413 45.27 -0.75 30.02
N THR A 414 45.37 -0.95 28.70
CA THR A 414 46.51 -0.50 27.88
C THR A 414 46.24 0.86 27.24
N SER A 415 47.20 1.34 26.44
CA SER A 415 47.11 2.58 25.66
C SER A 415 46.18 2.48 24.44
N GLU A 416 45.81 1.26 24.03
CA GLU A 416 44.93 0.99 22.90
C GLU A 416 43.75 0.11 23.34
N GLY A 417 42.69 0.03 22.53
CA GLY A 417 41.48 -0.74 22.84
C GLY A 417 40.36 0.11 23.43
N CYS A 418 39.37 -0.54 24.05
CA CYS A 418 38.16 0.17 24.46
C CYS A 418 38.36 1.03 25.72
N GLU A 419 37.96 2.30 25.67
CA GLU A 419 37.91 3.18 26.84
C GLU A 419 36.57 3.07 27.56
N ILE A 420 35.47 3.01 26.81
CA ILE A 420 34.11 2.97 27.36
C ILE A 420 33.28 1.91 26.63
N CYS A 421 32.79 0.93 27.39
CA CYS A 421 31.82 -0.05 26.92
C CYS A 421 30.39 0.48 27.10
N GLY A 422 30.03 1.51 26.32
CA GLY A 422 28.77 2.23 26.48
C GLY A 422 27.67 1.85 25.46
N ALA A 423 27.96 0.98 24.49
CA ALA A 423 26.98 0.56 23.50
C ALA A 423 26.39 -0.79 23.89
N LYS A 424 25.16 -0.81 24.42
CA LYS A 424 24.48 -2.06 24.80
C LYS A 424 23.50 -2.49 23.72
N ILE A 425 23.74 -3.64 23.09
CA ILE A 425 22.92 -4.19 22.00
C ILE A 425 22.60 -5.65 22.31
N GLY A 426 21.31 -6.03 22.31
CA GLY A 426 20.90 -7.42 22.56
C GLY A 426 21.27 -7.97 23.94
N GLY A 427 21.53 -7.09 24.92
CA GLY A 427 22.02 -7.48 26.24
C GLY A 427 23.54 -7.71 26.34
N THR A 428 24.30 -7.45 25.26
CA THR A 428 25.76 -7.52 25.22
C THR A 428 26.36 -6.10 25.18
N ASP A 429 27.42 -5.86 25.94
CA ASP A 429 28.15 -4.60 25.94
C ASP A 429 29.20 -4.55 24.81
N TYR A 430 29.23 -3.43 24.09
CA TYR A 430 30.12 -3.12 22.98
C TYR A 430 30.84 -1.80 23.22
N CYS A 431 31.97 -1.62 22.54
CA CYS A 431 32.76 -0.41 22.70
C CYS A 431 32.08 0.81 22.06
N SER A 432 31.95 1.90 22.81
CA SER A 432 31.42 3.19 22.34
C SER A 432 32.50 4.27 22.20
N LYS A 433 33.67 4.08 22.84
CA LYS A 433 34.81 5.00 22.76
C LYS A 433 36.12 4.22 22.81
N CYS A 434 37.01 4.48 21.86
CA CYS A 434 38.33 3.83 21.78
C CYS A 434 39.45 4.71 22.33
N LYS A 435 40.48 4.08 22.89
CA LYS A 435 41.77 4.72 23.21
C LYS A 435 42.65 4.73 21.97
N GLY A 436 43.45 5.79 21.82
CA GLY A 436 44.35 5.98 20.67
C GLY A 436 43.80 6.99 19.66
N ALA A 437 44.69 7.77 19.03
CA ALA A 437 44.31 8.91 18.19
C ALA A 437 43.67 8.50 16.84
N ASP A 438 43.93 7.29 16.36
CA ASP A 438 43.48 6.74 15.07
C ASP A 438 42.55 5.53 15.21
N GLN A 439 42.11 5.23 16.43
CA GLN A 439 41.25 4.10 16.75
C GLN A 439 39.78 4.50 16.73
N VAL A 440 38.93 3.64 16.17
CA VAL A 440 37.48 3.84 16.12
C VAL A 440 36.74 2.53 16.38
N SER A 441 35.56 2.63 16.98
CA SER A 441 34.68 1.48 17.21
C SER A 441 34.01 1.09 15.89
N ILE A 442 34.37 -0.09 15.38
CA ILE A 442 33.78 -0.71 14.20
C ILE A 442 33.09 -1.99 14.65
N ASN A 443 31.76 -2.04 14.51
CA ASN A 443 30.92 -3.13 15.01
C ASN A 443 31.14 -3.42 16.50
N GLY A 444 31.45 -2.39 17.29
CA GLY A 444 31.63 -2.50 18.73
C GLY A 444 33.03 -2.92 19.18
N VAL A 445 34.00 -3.06 18.26
CA VAL A 445 35.39 -3.39 18.54
C VAL A 445 36.29 -2.26 18.06
N CYS A 446 37.29 -1.88 18.86
CA CYS A 446 38.26 -0.86 18.47
C CYS A 446 39.25 -1.38 17.44
N SER A 447 39.30 -0.70 16.30
CA SER A 447 40.21 -0.97 15.20
C SER A 447 40.73 0.35 14.61
N ARG A 448 41.88 0.32 13.94
CA ARG A 448 42.40 1.50 13.22
C ARG A 448 41.43 1.94 12.13
N ASN A 449 41.20 3.24 12.03
CA ASN A 449 40.36 3.81 10.98
C ASN A 449 41.13 3.88 9.65
N SER A 450 40.92 2.89 8.77
CA SER A 450 41.59 2.81 7.47
C SER A 450 41.32 4.04 6.59
N GLN A 451 42.36 4.58 5.95
CA GLN A 451 42.23 5.76 5.05
C GLN A 451 41.61 5.42 3.69
N ARG A 452 41.65 4.15 3.26
CA ARG A 452 41.09 3.73 1.95
C ARG A 452 39.58 3.52 1.98
N GLU A 453 39.06 3.05 3.11
CA GLU A 453 37.62 2.78 3.36
C GLU A 453 37.31 3.11 4.82
N ALA A 454 37.32 4.42 5.14
CA ALA A 454 37.14 4.87 6.50
C ALA A 454 35.72 4.54 6.99
N ALA A 455 35.61 3.63 7.95
CA ALA A 455 34.35 3.35 8.64
C ALA A 455 33.81 4.61 9.34
N CYS A 456 34.71 5.50 9.76
CA CYS A 456 34.38 6.77 10.36
C CYS A 456 34.97 7.95 9.58
N SER A 457 34.11 8.84 9.09
CA SER A 457 34.50 10.03 8.33
C SER A 457 34.84 11.23 9.23
N SER A 458 34.37 11.23 10.48
CA SER A 458 34.66 12.27 11.47
C SER A 458 34.92 11.65 12.84
N LEU A 459 36.18 11.61 13.23
CA LEU A 459 36.64 11.02 14.50
C LEU A 459 37.04 12.14 15.47
N GLN A 460 36.53 12.05 16.71
CA GLN A 460 36.89 12.97 17.78
C GLN A 460 37.10 12.17 19.07
N GLU A 461 38.33 12.18 19.59
CA GLU A 461 38.71 11.53 20.86
C GLU A 461 38.24 10.07 20.96
N GLY A 462 38.43 9.29 19.88
CA GLY A 462 38.05 7.88 19.84
C GLY A 462 36.54 7.61 19.71
N ILE A 463 35.73 8.65 19.49
CA ILE A 463 34.30 8.58 19.19
C ILE A 463 34.08 8.97 17.73
N CYS A 464 33.31 8.17 16.99
CA CYS A 464 32.87 8.56 15.67
C CYS A 464 31.66 9.50 15.74
N LYS A 465 31.67 10.56 14.94
CA LYS A 465 30.57 11.51 14.77
C LYS A 465 29.77 11.28 13.49
N THR A 466 30.43 10.79 12.44
CA THR A 466 29.79 10.48 11.16
C THR A 466 30.44 9.24 10.58
N CYS A 467 29.64 8.23 10.25
CA CYS A 467 30.12 7.00 9.64
C CYS A 467 30.21 7.10 8.11
N GLY A 468 31.16 6.35 7.55
CA GLY A 468 31.33 6.20 6.11
C GLY A 468 30.21 5.37 5.48
N ALA A 469 30.25 5.25 4.15
CA ALA A 469 29.28 4.46 3.40
C ALA A 469 29.26 2.99 3.86
N GLY A 470 28.07 2.40 3.94
CA GLY A 470 27.87 1.01 4.41
C GLY A 470 27.79 0.86 5.94
N TYR A 471 27.93 1.94 6.69
CA TYR A 471 27.81 1.94 8.15
C TYR A 471 26.71 2.92 8.63
N PHE A 472 26.18 2.69 9.82
CA PHE A 472 25.37 3.65 10.56
C PHE A 472 26.00 3.96 11.92
N LEU A 473 25.77 5.19 12.38
CA LEU A 473 26.22 5.66 13.69
C LEU A 473 25.29 5.15 14.78
N PHE A 474 25.86 4.54 15.82
CA PHE A 474 25.13 4.18 17.03
C PHE A 474 26.05 4.32 18.24
N ASN A 475 25.65 5.08 19.26
CA ASN A 475 26.42 5.29 20.50
C ASN A 475 27.94 5.51 20.26
N GLY A 476 28.30 6.36 19.30
CA GLY A 476 29.69 6.75 19.04
C GLY A 476 30.53 5.74 18.24
N GLY A 477 29.97 4.61 17.82
CA GLY A 477 30.60 3.64 16.92
C GLY A 477 29.89 3.52 15.57
N CYS A 478 30.57 2.89 14.61
CA CYS A 478 30.04 2.61 13.27
C CYS A 478 29.72 1.13 13.10
N TYR A 479 28.49 0.83 12.71
CA TYR A 479 27.95 -0.53 12.65
C TYR A 479 27.41 -0.83 11.26
N LYS A 480 27.54 -2.08 10.82
CA LYS A 480 26.96 -2.55 9.55
C LYS A 480 25.56 -3.15 9.76
N THR A 481 24.70 -3.07 8.75
CA THR A 481 23.32 -3.59 8.80
C THR A 481 23.20 -5.08 8.45
N ASP A 482 24.22 -5.66 7.82
CA ASP A 482 24.24 -7.04 7.32
C ASP A 482 24.89 -8.04 8.30
N GLN A 483 25.43 -7.55 9.43
CA GLN A 483 26.17 -8.38 10.39
C GLN A 483 25.94 -7.96 11.85
N GLN A 484 26.28 -8.85 12.78
CA GLN A 484 26.21 -8.55 14.20
C GLN A 484 27.31 -7.53 14.59
N PRO A 485 27.04 -6.64 15.57
CA PRO A 485 25.76 -6.47 16.27
C PRO A 485 24.78 -5.51 15.55
N GLY A 486 25.22 -4.82 14.50
CA GLY A 486 24.44 -3.75 13.89
C GLY A 486 23.09 -4.19 13.31
N LYS A 487 22.98 -5.42 12.79
CA LYS A 487 21.72 -6.00 12.29
C LYS A 487 20.62 -6.09 13.36
N GLN A 488 20.96 -6.07 14.65
CA GLN A 488 19.98 -6.04 15.75
C GLN A 488 19.39 -4.65 16.00
N VAL A 489 20.02 -3.60 15.47
CA VAL A 489 19.59 -2.21 15.66
C VAL A 489 18.96 -1.67 14.39
N CYS A 490 19.59 -1.91 13.24
CA CYS A 490 19.22 -1.29 11.98
C CYS A 490 19.12 -2.30 10.84
N ALA A 491 17.97 -2.31 10.15
CA ALA A 491 17.73 -3.11 8.97
C ALA A 491 18.20 -2.41 7.68
N GLN A 492 18.08 -1.08 7.62
CA GLN A 492 18.49 -0.29 6.45
C GLN A 492 19.09 1.04 6.88
N ALA A 493 20.26 1.37 6.34
CA ALA A 493 21.00 2.59 6.61
C ALA A 493 21.29 3.38 5.34
N ASN A 494 21.34 4.70 5.46
CA ASN A 494 21.75 5.60 4.38
C ASN A 494 22.42 6.85 4.97
N GLY A 495 23.48 7.34 4.32
CA GLY A 495 24.19 8.55 4.75
C GLY A 495 24.74 8.48 6.17
N GLY A 496 25.18 7.30 6.63
CA GLY A 496 25.74 7.13 7.97
C GLY A 496 24.69 7.03 9.10
N LYS A 497 23.39 7.00 8.77
CA LYS A 497 22.28 6.93 9.74
C LYS A 497 21.36 5.75 9.45
N CYS A 498 20.75 5.21 10.49
CA CYS A 498 19.68 4.24 10.31
C CYS A 498 18.44 4.91 9.72
N GLN A 499 17.81 4.28 8.74
CA GLN A 499 16.51 4.71 8.19
C GLN A 499 15.39 3.81 8.66
N THR A 500 15.63 2.50 8.65
CA THR A 500 14.68 1.48 9.09
C THR A 500 15.31 0.65 10.20
N CYS A 501 14.71 0.70 11.38
CA CYS A 501 15.14 -0.03 12.56
C CYS A 501 14.92 -1.54 12.38
N ALA A 502 15.64 -2.35 13.15
CA ALA A 502 15.47 -3.81 13.14
C ALA A 502 14.05 -4.28 13.52
N SER A 503 13.27 -3.41 14.18
CA SER A 503 11.84 -3.58 14.45
C SER A 503 10.94 -3.52 13.21
N GLY A 504 11.45 -3.05 12.07
CA GLY A 504 10.69 -2.76 10.86
C GLY A 504 10.14 -1.32 10.79
N LEU A 505 10.28 -0.55 11.86
CA LEU A 505 9.81 0.84 11.95
C LEU A 505 10.83 1.85 11.42
N ALA A 506 10.35 3.02 11.01
CA ALA A 506 11.22 4.14 10.65
C ALA A 506 12.02 4.65 11.87
N ALA A 507 13.28 5.00 11.65
CA ALA A 507 14.15 5.60 12.66
C ALA A 507 13.86 7.11 12.83
N ASP A 508 13.94 7.61 14.06
CA ASP A 508 13.85 9.05 14.39
C ASP A 508 15.23 9.69 14.18
N ASN A 509 15.47 10.23 12.98
CA ASN A 509 16.75 10.87 12.61
C ASN A 509 17.98 9.95 12.84
N GLY A 510 17.84 8.64 12.64
CA GLY A 510 18.88 7.65 12.88
C GLY A 510 18.80 6.95 14.24
N ASP A 511 17.95 7.41 15.16
CA ASP A 511 17.73 6.78 16.45
C ASP A 511 16.56 5.79 16.41
N CYS A 512 16.81 4.56 16.87
CA CYS A 512 15.83 3.47 16.93
C CYS A 512 15.27 3.25 18.35
N SER A 513 15.71 4.01 19.35
CA SER A 513 15.34 3.80 20.75
C SER A 513 13.83 3.96 21.00
N LYS A 514 13.15 4.81 20.23
CA LYS A 514 11.69 5.03 20.30
C LYS A 514 10.89 4.14 19.35
N SER A 515 11.55 3.53 18.38
CA SER A 515 10.95 2.72 17.32
C SER A 515 10.99 1.24 17.68
N THR A 516 10.61 0.92 18.92
CA THR A 516 10.64 -0.44 19.47
C THR A 516 9.25 -1.08 19.43
N CYS A 517 9.21 -2.38 19.15
CA CYS A 517 7.96 -3.13 19.17
C CYS A 517 7.57 -3.51 20.60
N HIS A 518 6.28 -3.84 20.78
CA HIS A 518 5.85 -4.50 22.01
C HIS A 518 6.66 -5.78 22.24
N SER A 519 6.95 -6.11 23.50
CA SER A 519 7.82 -7.24 23.90
C SER A 519 7.40 -8.62 23.35
N THR A 520 6.15 -8.76 22.88
CA THR A 520 5.62 -9.98 22.28
C THR A 520 5.86 -10.08 20.77
N CYS A 521 6.29 -9.01 20.11
CA CYS A 521 6.55 -8.96 18.67
C CYS A 521 8.05 -9.00 18.39
N ALA A 522 8.45 -9.58 17.26
CA ALA A 522 9.82 -9.45 16.73
C ALA A 522 9.93 -8.20 15.85
N THR A 523 8.96 -8.00 14.96
CA THR A 523 8.79 -6.79 14.15
C THR A 523 7.34 -6.32 14.22
N CYS A 524 7.09 -5.06 13.88
CA CYS A 524 5.78 -4.42 14.03
C CYS A 524 5.56 -3.29 13.03
N THR A 525 4.29 -2.96 12.78
CA THR A 525 3.88 -1.80 11.97
C THR A 525 3.72 -0.53 12.80
N GLU A 526 3.52 -0.67 14.12
CA GLU A 526 3.41 0.46 15.05
C GLU A 526 4.19 0.17 16.35
N ALA A 527 4.81 1.21 16.90
CA ALA A 527 5.64 1.09 18.10
C ALA A 527 4.80 0.71 19.33
N ASN A 528 5.34 -0.21 20.13
CA ASN A 528 4.78 -0.61 21.43
C ASN A 528 3.33 -1.13 21.45
N GLN A 529 2.77 -1.53 20.29
CA GLN A 529 1.42 -2.10 20.21
C GLN A 529 1.46 -3.65 20.10
N PRO A 530 0.75 -4.39 20.96
CA PRO A 530 0.75 -5.87 20.96
C PRO A 530 -0.05 -6.51 19.82
N ASP A 531 -0.91 -5.75 19.15
CA ASP A 531 -1.81 -6.14 18.03
C ASP A 531 -1.34 -5.60 16.67
N LYS A 532 -0.10 -5.10 16.61
CA LYS A 532 0.52 -4.54 15.41
C LYS A 532 1.80 -5.29 15.05
N CYS A 533 1.92 -6.56 15.45
CA CYS A 533 3.08 -7.37 15.11
C CYS A 533 3.06 -7.70 13.60
N SER A 534 4.22 -7.64 12.95
CA SER A 534 4.41 -8.11 11.57
C SER A 534 5.12 -9.46 11.53
N ALA A 535 5.91 -9.76 12.56
CA ALA A 535 6.52 -11.07 12.78
C ALA A 535 6.59 -11.37 14.27
N CYS A 536 6.55 -12.66 14.60
CA CYS A 536 6.60 -13.13 15.96
C CYS A 536 7.99 -13.62 16.36
N PRO A 537 8.39 -13.44 17.63
CA PRO A 537 9.58 -14.09 18.16
C PRO A 537 9.42 -15.62 18.09
N PRO A 538 10.52 -16.38 18.09
CA PRO A 538 10.47 -17.84 18.11
C PRO A 538 9.60 -18.40 19.25
N GLY A 539 8.88 -19.49 18.98
CA GLY A 539 7.92 -20.09 19.91
C GLY A 539 6.54 -19.42 19.93
N ARG A 540 6.31 -18.46 19.03
CA ARG A 540 5.01 -17.82 18.80
C ARG A 540 4.62 -17.83 17.33
N TYR A 541 3.33 -17.91 17.06
CA TYR A 541 2.76 -17.72 15.73
C TYR A 541 1.97 -16.40 15.66
N LEU A 542 1.91 -15.81 14.47
CA LEU A 542 1.11 -14.61 14.20
C LEU A 542 -0.32 -15.05 13.88
N ASP A 543 -1.31 -14.53 14.61
CA ASP A 543 -2.71 -14.79 14.31
C ASP A 543 -3.28 -13.77 13.31
N ALA A 544 -4.52 -14.00 12.87
CA ALA A 544 -5.20 -13.16 11.88
C ALA A 544 -5.45 -11.71 12.36
N THR A 545 -5.28 -11.42 13.66
CA THR A 545 -5.41 -10.09 14.26
C THR A 545 -4.07 -9.40 14.46
N ASN A 546 -2.98 -9.94 13.91
CA ASN A 546 -1.61 -9.45 14.06
C ASN A 546 -1.10 -9.50 15.52
N VAL A 547 -1.60 -10.45 16.32
CA VAL A 547 -1.14 -10.71 17.69
C VAL A 547 -0.29 -11.98 17.71
N CYS A 548 0.86 -11.93 18.40
CA CYS A 548 1.73 -13.10 18.55
C CYS A 548 1.33 -14.00 19.73
N LYS A 549 0.84 -15.19 19.42
CA LYS A 549 0.37 -16.20 20.39
C LYS A 549 1.38 -17.32 20.58
N LEU A 550 1.47 -17.90 21.76
CA LEU A 550 2.37 -19.04 21.99
C LEU A 550 1.93 -20.23 21.13
N CYS A 551 2.87 -21.06 20.70
CA CYS A 551 2.57 -22.28 19.92
C CYS A 551 1.63 -23.27 20.64
N THR A 552 1.48 -23.14 21.96
CA THR A 552 0.59 -23.94 22.80
C THR A 552 -0.79 -23.30 22.99
N GLU A 553 -0.97 -22.04 22.61
CA GLU A 553 -2.22 -21.30 22.77
C GLU A 553 -3.09 -21.41 21.52
N THR A 554 -4.41 -21.41 21.71
CA THR A 554 -5.38 -21.36 20.62
C THR A 554 -5.85 -19.92 20.42
N SER A 555 -5.93 -19.48 19.17
CA SER A 555 -6.48 -18.16 18.81
C SER A 555 -7.40 -18.31 17.61
N SER A 556 -8.67 -17.93 17.79
CA SER A 556 -9.70 -18.06 16.76
C SER A 556 -9.77 -19.49 16.20
N SER A 557 -9.53 -19.67 14.90
CA SER A 557 -9.57 -20.96 14.20
C SER A 557 -8.22 -21.71 14.22
N ILE A 558 -7.15 -21.10 14.75
CA ILE A 558 -5.83 -21.72 14.86
C ILE A 558 -5.70 -22.37 16.23
N GLN A 559 -5.48 -23.69 16.25
CA GLN A 559 -5.36 -24.49 17.47
C GLN A 559 -3.90 -24.66 17.88
N GLY A 560 -3.57 -24.32 19.13
CA GLY A 560 -2.24 -24.56 19.68
C GLY A 560 -1.95 -26.05 19.86
N VAL A 561 -0.69 -26.44 19.74
CA VAL A 561 -0.22 -27.81 19.97
C VAL A 561 0.48 -27.88 21.31
N ALA A 562 0.00 -28.76 22.20
CA ALA A 562 0.59 -28.95 23.53
C ALA A 562 2.07 -29.32 23.43
N ASN A 563 2.90 -28.75 24.32
CA ASN A 563 4.36 -28.94 24.35
C ASN A 563 5.10 -28.50 23.08
N CYS A 564 4.50 -27.69 22.20
CA CYS A 564 5.20 -27.18 21.03
C CYS A 564 6.10 -25.99 21.37
N ALA A 565 7.40 -26.11 21.07
CA ALA A 565 8.45 -25.12 21.33
C ALA A 565 8.64 -24.13 20.17
N SER A 566 8.40 -24.56 18.93
CA SER A 566 8.45 -23.71 17.73
C SER A 566 7.39 -24.17 16.73
N CYS A 567 6.73 -23.23 16.06
CA CYS A 567 5.62 -23.53 15.15
C CYS A 567 5.41 -22.45 14.09
N ALA A 568 4.58 -22.77 13.10
CA ALA A 568 3.98 -21.80 12.18
C ALA A 568 2.46 -21.95 12.13
N PRO A 569 1.71 -20.88 11.79
CA PRO A 569 0.29 -20.99 11.55
C PRO A 569 0.01 -21.86 10.30
N PRO A 570 -1.12 -22.58 10.25
CA PRO A 570 -1.52 -23.33 9.06
C PRO A 570 -1.77 -22.38 7.88
N SER A 571 -1.54 -22.85 6.65
CA SER A 571 -1.59 -22.02 5.43
C SER A 571 -2.95 -21.38 5.14
N ASN A 572 -4.04 -21.93 5.67
CA ASN A 572 -5.39 -21.40 5.56
C ASN A 572 -5.88 -20.72 6.87
N ASN A 573 -5.00 -20.52 7.85
CA ASN A 573 -5.33 -20.01 9.19
C ASN A 573 -6.43 -20.82 9.91
N GLN A 574 -6.57 -22.11 9.61
CA GLN A 574 -7.53 -23.01 10.24
C GLN A 574 -6.87 -24.33 10.64
N GLY A 575 -7.18 -24.79 11.85
CA GLY A 575 -6.65 -26.06 12.38
C GLY A 575 -5.40 -25.89 13.23
N PRO A 576 -4.71 -26.98 13.57
CA PRO A 576 -3.56 -26.96 14.48
C PRO A 576 -2.36 -26.23 13.87
N VAL A 577 -1.57 -25.57 14.72
CA VAL A 577 -0.27 -25.02 14.32
C VAL A 577 0.66 -26.14 13.86
N LEU A 578 1.49 -25.84 12.86
CA LEU A 578 2.51 -26.75 12.38
C LEU A 578 3.69 -26.72 13.34
N CYS A 579 3.78 -27.73 14.22
CA CYS A 579 4.84 -27.78 15.22
C CYS A 579 6.15 -28.27 14.61
N TYR A 580 7.24 -27.52 14.77
CA TYR A 580 8.58 -27.83 14.27
C TYR A 580 9.52 -28.44 15.32
N LEU A 581 9.23 -28.20 16.60
CA LEU A 581 10.03 -28.67 17.72
C LEU A 581 9.14 -28.86 18.95
N MET A 582 9.28 -29.98 19.66
CA MET A 582 8.62 -30.20 20.95
C MET A 582 9.54 -29.79 22.12
N ASN A 583 8.94 -29.33 23.21
CA ASN A 583 9.62 -29.09 24.48
C ASN A 583 10.08 -30.44 25.06
N GLY A 584 11.39 -30.70 25.09
CA GLY A 584 11.98 -31.92 25.68
C GLY A 584 12.92 -32.72 24.78
N ASP A 585 12.96 -32.46 23.47
CA ASP A 585 13.80 -33.20 22.51
C ASP A 585 15.27 -32.72 22.46
N SER A 586 15.74 -32.02 23.49
CA SER A 586 17.17 -31.74 23.69
C SER A 586 17.91 -32.98 24.21
N ALA A 587 17.89 -34.06 23.44
CA ALA A 587 18.80 -35.18 23.63
C ALA A 587 19.01 -35.87 22.27
N GLY A 588 20.09 -35.51 21.59
CA GLY A 588 20.59 -36.29 20.47
C GLY A 588 20.86 -37.72 20.93
N GLY A 589 20.07 -38.66 20.42
CA GLY A 589 20.19 -40.07 20.74
C GLY A 589 19.25 -40.89 19.87
N SER A 590 19.77 -41.37 18.75
CA SER A 590 19.13 -42.44 17.98
C SER A 590 18.88 -43.62 18.91
N THR A 591 17.62 -43.88 19.24
CA THR A 591 17.05 -45.22 19.39
C THR A 591 15.56 -45.13 19.09
N ASN A 592 15.08 -46.07 18.29
CA ASN A 592 13.67 -46.35 18.10
C ASN A 592 12.94 -46.34 19.45
N LYS A 593 12.17 -45.28 19.72
CA LYS A 593 11.12 -45.30 20.72
C LYS A 593 9.86 -44.80 20.05
N SER A 594 8.94 -45.74 19.84
CA SER A 594 7.54 -45.51 19.53
C SER A 594 6.93 -44.65 20.65
N GLY A 595 7.11 -43.34 20.55
CA GLY A 595 6.59 -42.35 21.49
C GLY A 595 5.21 -41.90 21.04
N LEU A 596 4.19 -42.69 21.39
CA LEU A 596 2.80 -42.25 21.37
C LEU A 596 2.68 -40.95 22.17
N SER A 597 2.25 -39.87 21.50
CA SER A 597 1.64 -38.75 22.22
C SER A 597 0.27 -39.23 22.71
N THR A 598 0.22 -39.66 23.96
CA THR A 598 -1.00 -39.94 24.73
C THR A 598 -1.86 -38.69 25.01
N GLY A 599 -1.72 -37.63 24.21
CA GLY A 599 -2.42 -36.36 24.35
C GLY A 599 -3.53 -36.12 23.32
N ALA A 600 -4.28 -37.15 22.92
CA ALA A 600 -5.51 -37.01 22.13
C ALA A 600 -6.53 -38.14 22.36
N ILE A 601 -6.51 -38.79 23.53
CA ILE A 601 -7.54 -39.75 23.96
C ILE A 601 -8.23 -39.20 25.20
N ALA A 602 -8.97 -38.11 25.00
CA ALA A 602 -10.00 -37.64 25.92
C ALA A 602 -11.15 -37.15 25.05
N GLY A 603 -12.10 -38.04 24.70
CA GLY A 603 -13.31 -37.61 24.00
C GLY A 603 -14.19 -38.68 23.37
N ILE A 604 -13.69 -39.88 23.03
CA ILE A 604 -14.54 -40.91 22.40
C ILE A 604 -14.13 -42.32 22.86
N SER A 605 -14.43 -42.69 24.12
CA SER A 605 -14.38 -44.10 24.58
C SER A 605 -15.23 -44.36 25.83
N VAL A 606 -16.34 -43.64 26.00
CA VAL A 606 -17.35 -43.96 27.03
C VAL A 606 -18.71 -44.32 26.41
N ALA A 607 -18.99 -43.92 25.17
CA ALA A 607 -20.23 -44.29 24.49
C ALA A 607 -20.28 -45.77 24.06
N VAL A 608 -19.16 -46.37 23.64
CA VAL A 608 -19.15 -47.77 23.17
C VAL A 608 -19.26 -48.77 24.34
N ILE A 609 -18.64 -48.48 25.49
CA ILE A 609 -18.72 -49.37 26.67
C ILE A 609 -20.11 -49.32 27.31
N VAL A 610 -20.80 -48.17 27.29
CA VAL A 610 -22.18 -48.07 27.79
C VAL A 610 -23.18 -48.74 26.82
N VAL A 611 -22.96 -48.67 25.51
CA VAL A 611 -23.84 -49.33 24.53
C VAL A 611 -23.63 -50.85 24.51
N VAL A 612 -22.39 -51.34 24.58
CA VAL A 612 -22.09 -52.78 24.63
C VAL A 612 -22.43 -53.37 26.02
N GLY A 613 -22.15 -52.65 27.11
CA GLY A 613 -22.56 -53.05 28.46
C GLY A 613 -24.08 -53.04 28.66
N GLY A 614 -24.78 -52.06 28.06
CA GLY A 614 -26.24 -51.99 28.05
C GLY A 614 -26.89 -53.09 27.21
N LEU A 615 -26.32 -53.43 26.05
CA LEU A 615 -26.79 -54.54 25.21
C LEU A 615 -26.58 -55.90 25.87
N VAL A 616 -25.43 -56.13 26.50
CA VAL A 616 -25.16 -57.40 27.22
C VAL A 616 -26.03 -57.50 28.47
N GLY A 617 -26.23 -56.40 29.22
CA GLY A 617 -27.14 -56.36 30.36
C GLY A 617 -28.61 -56.60 29.98
N PHE A 618 -29.07 -56.00 28.88
CA PHE A 618 -30.41 -56.20 28.35
C PHE A 618 -30.63 -57.62 27.84
N LEU A 619 -29.64 -58.22 27.17
CA LEU A 619 -29.71 -59.61 26.72
C LEU A 619 -29.71 -60.60 27.89
N CYS A 620 -28.89 -60.38 28.93
CA CYS A 620 -28.92 -61.21 30.14
C CYS A 620 -30.25 -61.09 30.90
N TRP A 621 -30.83 -59.89 31.00
CA TRP A 621 -32.15 -59.71 31.61
C TRP A 621 -33.27 -60.36 30.79
N TRP A 622 -33.24 -60.23 29.46
CA TRP A 622 -34.23 -60.82 28.56
C TRP A 622 -34.24 -62.35 28.62
N PHE A 623 -33.08 -62.99 28.67
CA PHE A 623 -32.97 -64.46 28.74
C PHE A 623 -33.26 -65.04 30.14
N ILE A 624 -32.99 -64.29 31.22
CA ILE A 624 -33.25 -64.77 32.59
C ILE A 624 -34.70 -64.51 33.02
N CYS A 625 -35.33 -63.41 32.58
CA CYS A 625 -36.67 -63.02 33.04
C CYS A 625 -37.83 -63.46 32.13
N ARG A 626 -37.59 -63.93 30.89
CA ARG A 626 -38.65 -64.55 30.04
C ARG A 626 -38.85 -66.06 30.29
N GLY A 627 -38.21 -66.63 31.31
CA GLY A 627 -38.39 -68.04 31.71
C GLY A 627 -39.45 -68.28 32.80
N LYS A 628 -40.16 -67.25 33.26
CA LYS A 628 -41.27 -67.37 34.22
C LYS A 628 -42.39 -66.37 33.89
N ALA A 629 -43.12 -66.67 32.83
CA ALA A 629 -44.52 -66.26 32.64
C ALA A 629 -45.18 -67.33 31.77
#